data_AF-A0A093HKP1-F1
#
_entry.id   AF-A0A093HKP1-F1
#
_cell.length_a   1.000
_cell.length_b   1.000
_cell.length_c   1.000
_cell.angle_alpha   90.00
_cell.angle_beta   90.00
_cell.angle_gamma   90.00
#
_symmetry.space_group_name_H-M   'P 1'
#
loop_
_entity.id
_entity.type
_entity.pdbx_description
1 polymer ?
#
loop_
_entity_poly.entity_id
_entity_poly.type
_entity_poly.pdbx_seq_one_letter_code
_entity_poly.pdbx_strand_id
1 'polypeptide(L)'
;SSPKIWDVEFAKEVTAITEQPPRNGFEEMIQWTKEGILWEFPIDNEAGMDDDAEFHEHIFLEKHLEDFPKQGPVRHFMELVICGLSKNPYITVKQKIEHIEWFRKYFEEKEELLHE
;
A
#
# COMPACT_ATOMS: atom_id res chain seq x y z
N SER A 1 -27.67 -1.27 -10.71
CA SER A 1 -28.26 -2.03 -9.60
C SER A 1 -27.49 -3.30 -9.39
N SER A 2 -27.10 -3.61 -8.16
CA SER A 2 -26.46 -4.90 -7.84
C SER A 2 -27.42 -6.06 -8.11
N PRO A 3 -26.91 -7.25 -8.51
CA PRO A 3 -27.74 -8.42 -8.78
C PRO A 3 -28.55 -8.82 -7.56
N LYS A 4 -29.77 -9.34 -7.77
CA LYS A 4 -30.61 -9.84 -6.68
C LYS A 4 -30.10 -11.21 -6.23
N ILE A 5 -30.47 -11.60 -5.02
CA ILE A 5 -30.09 -12.91 -4.45
C ILE A 5 -30.46 -14.08 -5.39
N TRP A 6 -31.62 -14.01 -6.03
CA TRP A 6 -32.08 -15.04 -6.97
C TRP A 6 -31.23 -15.13 -8.23
N ASP A 7 -30.66 -14.02 -8.70
CA ASP A 7 -29.79 -14.01 -9.86
C ASP A 7 -28.44 -14.67 -9.54
N VAL A 8 -27.94 -14.49 -8.31
CA VAL A 8 -26.71 -15.12 -7.80
C VAL A 8 -26.90 -16.62 -7.62
N GLU A 9 -28.01 -17.07 -7.04
CA GLU A 9 -28.23 -18.51 -6.82
C GLU A 9 -28.52 -19.25 -8.12
N PHE A 10 -29.21 -18.61 -9.07
CA PHE A 10 -29.34 -19.14 -10.41
C PHE A 10 -27.97 -19.28 -11.10
N ALA A 11 -27.08 -18.30 -10.96
CA ALA A 11 -25.73 -18.39 -11.51
C ALA A 11 -24.92 -19.55 -10.90
N LYS A 12 -25.05 -19.80 -9.59
CA LYS A 12 -24.41 -20.94 -8.91
C LYS A 12 -24.93 -22.29 -9.40
N GLU A 13 -26.25 -22.42 -9.61
CA GLU A 13 -26.83 -23.65 -10.17
C GLU A 13 -26.32 -23.90 -11.60
N VAL A 14 -26.21 -22.85 -12.41
CA VAL A 14 -25.63 -22.95 -13.76
C VAL A 14 -24.17 -23.39 -13.72
N THR A 15 -23.34 -22.82 -12.83
CA THR A 15 -21.94 -23.24 -12.70
C THR A 15 -21.81 -24.68 -12.22
N ALA A 16 -22.64 -25.12 -11.27
CA ALA A 16 -22.64 -26.49 -10.76
C ALA A 16 -23.00 -27.54 -11.84
N ILE A 17 -23.88 -27.20 -12.79
CA ILE A 17 -24.19 -28.08 -13.93
C ILE A 17 -22.99 -28.25 -14.87
N THR A 18 -22.13 -27.23 -14.95
CA THR A 18 -20.93 -27.24 -15.80
C THR A 18 -19.68 -27.77 -15.10
N GLU A 19 -19.68 -27.91 -13.77
CA GLU A 19 -18.57 -28.43 -12.99
C GLU A 19 -18.37 -29.92 -13.30
N GLN A 20 -17.19 -30.25 -13.83
CA GLN A 20 -16.75 -31.62 -14.07
C GLN A 20 -15.47 -31.86 -13.28
N PRO A 21 -15.22 -33.10 -12.80
CA PRO A 21 -13.94 -33.41 -12.18
C PRO A 21 -12.81 -33.20 -13.19
N PRO A 22 -11.63 -32.73 -12.74
CA PRO A 22 -10.51 -32.46 -13.63
C PRO A 22 -10.12 -33.73 -14.37
N ARG A 23 -10.08 -33.65 -15.69
CA ARG A 23 -9.81 -34.78 -16.60
C ARG A 23 -8.31 -35.06 -16.72
N ASN A 24 -7.47 -34.08 -16.39
CA ASN A 24 -6.03 -34.13 -16.49
C ASN A 24 -5.36 -33.20 -15.46
N GLY A 25 -4.08 -33.43 -15.16
CA GLY A 25 -3.32 -32.59 -14.21
C GLY A 25 -3.18 -31.13 -14.65
N PHE A 26 -3.26 -30.84 -15.96
CA PHE A 26 -3.34 -29.45 -16.43
C PHE A 26 -4.63 -28.74 -15.99
N GLU A 27 -5.76 -29.45 -15.96
CA GLU A 27 -7.03 -28.86 -15.53
C GLU A 27 -7.02 -28.59 -14.02
N GLU A 28 -6.41 -29.47 -13.24
CA GLU A 28 -6.16 -29.27 -11.81
C GLU A 28 -5.26 -28.04 -11.57
N MET A 29 -4.16 -27.89 -12.32
CA MET A 29 -3.32 -26.70 -12.24
C MET A 29 -4.07 -25.41 -12.61
N ILE A 30 -4.92 -25.45 -13.64
CA ILE A 30 -5.77 -24.31 -14.03
C ILE A 30 -6.75 -23.97 -12.91
N GLN A 31 -7.35 -24.97 -12.27
CA GLN A 31 -8.24 -24.77 -11.14
C GLN A 31 -7.51 -24.14 -9.96
N TRP A 32 -6.35 -24.66 -9.56
CA TRP A 32 -5.55 -24.08 -8.47
C TRP A 32 -5.04 -22.67 -8.76
N THR A 33 -4.77 -22.34 -10.03
CA THR A 33 -4.42 -20.97 -10.44
C THR A 33 -5.63 -20.04 -10.26
N LYS A 34 -6.84 -20.47 -10.68
CA LYS A 34 -8.08 -19.68 -10.48
C LYS A 34 -8.46 -19.52 -9.01
N GLU A 35 -8.17 -20.51 -8.18
CA GLU A 35 -8.38 -20.48 -6.73
C GLU A 35 -7.30 -19.65 -5.99
N GLY A 36 -6.24 -19.23 -6.67
CA GLY A 36 -5.13 -18.47 -6.08
C GLY A 36 -4.18 -19.31 -5.22
N ILE A 37 -4.23 -20.64 -5.33
CA ILE A 37 -3.35 -21.57 -4.61
C ILE A 37 -2.00 -21.67 -5.33
N LEU A 38 -2.03 -21.76 -6.66
CA LEU A 38 -0.83 -21.81 -7.50
C LEU A 38 -0.39 -20.39 -7.88
N TRP A 39 0.92 -20.17 -7.96
CA TRP A 39 1.46 -18.93 -8.50
C TRP A 39 1.07 -18.75 -9.97
N GLU A 40 0.76 -17.50 -10.32
CA GLU A 40 0.58 -17.10 -11.71
C GLU A 40 1.93 -17.01 -12.40
N PHE A 41 1.98 -17.45 -13.66
CA PHE A 41 3.21 -17.45 -14.46
C PHE A 41 3.10 -16.44 -15.61
N PRO A 42 4.19 -15.72 -15.96
CA PRO A 42 5.53 -15.78 -15.36
C PRO A 42 5.57 -15.25 -13.93
N ILE A 43 6.46 -15.81 -13.10
CA ILE A 43 6.57 -15.46 -11.68
C ILE A 43 6.95 -13.98 -11.56
N ASP A 44 6.09 -13.22 -10.88
CA ASP A 44 6.34 -11.86 -10.45
C ASP A 44 6.55 -11.83 -8.93
N ASN A 45 7.66 -11.24 -8.48
CA ASN A 45 7.99 -11.14 -7.06
C ASN A 45 7.13 -10.11 -6.33
N GLU A 46 6.48 -9.20 -7.07
CA GLU A 46 5.64 -8.13 -6.52
C GLU A 46 4.15 -8.48 -6.64
N ALA A 47 3.80 -9.68 -7.10
CA ALA A 47 2.41 -10.13 -7.25
C ALA A 47 1.63 -10.05 -5.92
N GLY A 48 0.60 -9.22 -5.88
CA GLY A 48 -0.23 -9.00 -4.69
C GLY A 48 0.35 -7.98 -3.70
N MET A 49 1.46 -7.33 -4.03
CA MET A 49 2.08 -6.26 -3.26
C MET A 49 2.03 -4.94 -4.05
N ASP A 50 0.82 -4.49 -4.38
CA ASP A 50 0.61 -3.18 -4.98
C ASP A 50 0.67 -2.10 -3.90
N ASP A 51 1.62 -1.16 -4.05
CA ASP A 51 1.52 0.15 -3.40
C ASP A 51 0.72 1.06 -4.33
N ASP A 52 -0.36 1.67 -3.82
CA ASP A 52 -1.20 2.60 -4.60
C ASP A 52 -0.47 3.93 -4.92
N ALA A 53 0.81 4.04 -4.58
CA ALA A 53 1.59 5.26 -4.65
C ALA A 53 2.62 5.24 -5.80
N GLU A 54 2.74 6.38 -6.48
CA GLU A 54 3.78 6.60 -7.48
C GLU A 54 5.13 6.95 -6.85
N PHE A 55 6.23 6.72 -7.58
CA PHE A 55 7.59 6.94 -7.08
C PHE A 55 7.82 8.36 -6.53
N HIS A 56 7.19 9.38 -7.13
CA HIS A 56 7.35 10.77 -6.73
C HIS A 56 6.74 11.04 -5.35
N GLU A 57 5.79 10.22 -4.90
CA GLU A 57 5.21 10.33 -3.57
C GLU A 57 6.14 9.77 -2.49
N HIS A 58 6.96 8.77 -2.82
CA HIS A 58 7.97 8.23 -1.90
C HIS A 58 9.20 9.13 -1.80
N ILE A 59 9.55 9.84 -2.87
CA ILE A 59 10.78 10.65 -2.97
C ILE A 59 10.54 12.10 -2.53
N PHE A 60 9.50 12.75 -3.07
CA PHE A 60 9.24 14.17 -2.82
C PHE A 60 8.29 14.35 -1.64
N LEU A 61 8.81 14.17 -0.43
CA LEU A 61 8.07 14.42 0.81
C LEU A 61 8.14 15.88 1.28
N GLU A 62 8.84 16.76 0.56
CA GLU A 62 9.00 18.18 0.90
C GLU A 62 7.64 18.91 0.98
N LYS A 63 6.63 18.43 0.25
CA LYS A 63 5.24 18.89 0.31
C LYS A 63 4.64 18.83 1.73
N HIS A 64 5.11 17.91 2.57
CA HIS A 64 4.66 17.76 3.96
C HIS A 64 5.45 18.63 4.96
N LEU A 65 6.42 19.44 4.49
CA LEU A 65 7.19 20.35 5.32
C LEU A 65 6.68 21.79 5.35
N GLU A 66 5.53 22.08 4.74
CA GLU A 66 4.98 23.45 4.71
C GLU A 66 4.61 23.96 6.10
N ASP A 67 4.23 23.05 7.01
CA ASP A 67 3.87 23.36 8.40
C ASP A 67 5.09 23.62 9.30
N PHE A 68 6.31 23.37 8.81
CA PHE A 68 7.54 23.57 9.58
C PHE A 68 8.17 24.95 9.27
N PRO A 69 8.96 25.51 10.21
CA PRO A 69 9.70 26.75 9.96
C PRO A 69 10.55 26.66 8.68
N LYS A 70 10.47 27.68 7.82
CA LYS A 70 11.21 27.69 6.53
C LYS A 70 12.73 27.81 6.69
N GLN A 71 13.18 28.29 7.84
CA GLN A 71 14.60 28.47 8.17
C GLN A 71 14.83 28.08 9.64
N GLY A 72 15.99 27.52 9.93
CA GLY A 72 16.41 27.17 11.29
C GLY A 72 16.88 25.71 11.45
N PRO A 73 17.33 25.34 12.65
CA PRO A 73 17.85 23.99 12.93
C PRO A 73 16.77 22.91 12.82
N VAL A 74 15.51 23.22 13.15
CA VAL A 74 14.37 22.31 12.99
C VAL A 74 14.16 21.97 11.50
N ARG A 75 14.31 22.95 10.60
CA ARG A 75 14.20 22.72 9.16
C ARG A 75 15.28 21.77 8.67
N HIS A 76 16.53 22.04 9.05
CA HIS A 76 17.67 21.21 8.66
C HIS A 76 17.53 19.77 9.18
N PHE A 77 17.05 19.59 10.41
CA PHE A 77 16.77 18.28 10.96
C PHE A 77 15.69 17.54 10.16
N MET A 78 14.57 18.22 9.85
CA MET A 78 13.49 17.62 9.08
C MET A 78 13.87 17.28 7.64
N GLU A 79 14.76 18.06 7.01
CA GLU A 79 15.35 17.73 5.71
C GLU A 79 16.14 16.41 5.74
N LEU A 80 16.88 16.16 6.83
CA LEU A 80 17.59 14.89 7.02
C LEU A 80 16.62 13.72 7.25
N VAL A 81 15.56 13.93 8.02
CA VAL A 81 14.51 12.92 8.26
C VAL A 81 13.86 12.53 6.95
N ILE A 82 13.45 13.49 6.13
CA ILE A 82 12.84 13.23 4.82
C ILE A 82 13.83 12.59 3.85
N CYS A 83 15.08 13.01 3.84
CA CYS A 83 16.12 12.33 3.06
C CYS A 83 16.25 10.85 3.47
N GLY A 84 16.17 10.54 4.77
CA GLY A 84 16.13 9.17 5.28
C GLY A 84 14.89 8.40 4.84
N LEU A 85 13.70 9.01 4.98
CA LEU A 85 12.42 8.39 4.59
C LEU A 85 12.33 8.16 3.06
N SER A 86 12.90 9.05 2.25
CA SER A 86 12.92 8.91 0.79
C SER A 86 13.72 7.70 0.31
N LYS A 87 14.78 7.33 1.05
CA LYS A 87 15.65 6.20 0.74
C LYS A 87 15.14 4.87 1.28
N ASN A 88 14.00 4.86 1.98
CA ASN A 88 13.46 3.66 2.58
C ASN A 88 12.44 2.97 1.64
N PRO A 89 12.75 1.75 1.14
CA PRO A 89 11.84 0.97 0.30
C PRO A 89 10.84 0.11 1.08
N TYR A 90 11.02 -0.05 2.40
CA TYR A 90 10.21 -0.95 3.22
C TYR A 90 8.99 -0.29 3.86
N ILE A 91 8.82 1.03 3.68
CA ILE A 91 7.82 1.85 4.35
C ILE A 91 6.91 2.48 3.29
N THR A 92 5.61 2.38 3.50
CA THR A 92 4.58 2.96 2.61
C THR A 92 4.52 4.48 2.77
N VAL A 93 3.96 5.19 1.78
CA VAL A 93 3.78 6.66 1.86
C VAL A 93 3.00 7.06 3.12
N LYS A 94 1.96 6.31 3.49
CA LYS A 94 1.14 6.58 4.68
C LYS A 94 1.99 6.60 5.96
N GLN A 95 2.83 5.58 6.14
CA GLN A 95 3.74 5.50 7.28
C GLN A 95 4.77 6.64 7.27
N LYS A 96 5.29 7.04 6.09
CA LYS A 96 6.20 8.19 5.99
C LYS A 96 5.52 9.49 6.45
N ILE A 97 4.26 9.70 6.08
CA ILE A 97 3.47 10.87 6.49
C ILE A 97 3.22 10.83 8.00
N GLU A 98 2.84 9.68 8.57
CA GLU A 98 2.65 9.51 10.01
C GLU A 98 3.91 9.87 10.82
N HIS A 99 5.10 9.50 10.32
CA HIS A 99 6.36 9.90 10.94
C HIS A 99 6.57 11.42 10.93
N ILE A 100 6.23 12.10 9.84
CA ILE A 100 6.35 13.57 9.73
C ILE A 100 5.36 14.26 10.68
N GLU A 101 4.12 13.78 10.74
CA GLU A 101 3.10 14.30 11.66
C GLU A 101 3.48 14.12 13.13
N TRP A 102 4.15 13.00 13.46
CA TRP A 102 4.65 12.79 14.81
C TRP A 102 5.68 13.86 15.22
N PHE A 103 6.63 14.18 14.33
CA PHE A 103 7.60 15.25 14.60
C PHE A 103 6.93 16.61 14.76
N ARG A 104 5.90 16.89 13.95
CA ARG A 104 5.12 18.12 14.08
C ARG A 104 4.53 18.26 15.48
N LYS A 105 3.79 17.24 15.94
CA LYS A 105 3.19 17.24 17.29
C LYS A 105 4.25 17.36 18.38
N TYR A 106 5.39 16.68 18.21
CA TYR A 106 6.49 16.74 19.16
C TYR A 106 7.06 18.17 19.32
N PHE A 107 7.26 18.90 18.21
CA PHE A 107 7.75 20.28 18.29
C PHE A 107 6.70 21.25 18.83
N GLU A 108 5.40 21.04 18.55
CA GLU A 108 4.31 21.81 19.14
C GLU A 108 4.26 21.62 20.67
N GLU A 109 4.41 20.39 21.17
CA GLU A 109 4.44 20.10 22.62
C GLU A 109 5.69 20.64 23.34
N LYS A 110 6.79 20.84 22.61
CA LYS A 110 8.08 21.29 23.15
C LYS A 110 8.41 22.74 22.81
N GLU A 111 7.41 23.52 22.38
CA GLU A 111 7.58 24.93 22.02
C GLU A 111 8.21 25.75 23.17
N GLU A 112 7.86 25.46 24.43
CA GLU A 112 8.47 26.12 25.60
C GLU A 112 10.00 25.94 25.68
N LEU A 113 10.52 24.76 25.33
CA LEU A 113 11.97 24.48 25.33
C LEU A 113 12.70 25.10 24.13
N LEU A 114 11.98 25.47 23.07
CA LEU A 114 12.55 26.11 21.89
C LEU A 114 12.73 27.62 22.09
N HIS A 115 12.10 28.18 23.12
CA HIS A 115 12.17 29.61 23.47
C HIS A 115 13.05 29.91 24.70
N GLU A 116 13.59 28.89 25.38
CA GLU A 116 14.67 29.03 26.38
C GLU A 116 16.04 29.33 25.73
#